data_AF-A0A1C2GMY0-F1
#
_entry.id   AF-A0A1C2GMY0-F1
#
_cell.length_a   1.000
_cell.length_b   1.000
_cell.length_c   1.000
_cell.angle_alpha   90.00
_cell.angle_beta   90.00
_cell.angle_gamma   90.00
#
_symmetry.space_group_name_H-M   'P 1'
#
loop_
_entity.id
_entity.type
_entity.pdbx_description
1 polymer ?
#
loop_
_entity_poly.entity_id
_entity_poly.type
_entity_poly.pdbx_seq_one_letter_code
_entity_poly.pdbx_strand_id
1 'polypeptide(L)'
;MYINEEDKKTYRAIVLLNELINGDHQFKTIPQGNDPVLKPLFTELEEKGYVQVSGVNYQVSAKGQQAFDNFMQRYTEYLKVYDVFAFVDLEKGEFAFSRFYDFSTDEAWDIYKNEERFDDLRIAVAIFKKINPAEIVFMSFINEDRFNTSTDDWQIDLMSGDIWKEIEAICETAIKPEEVGEDAMVDMINQGSELMIKLLEQEAQNRNDNGDDGETVVYETVEYYEPYYDPYYVSPIWLVPLFLW
;
A
#
# COMPACT_ATOMS: atom_id res chain seq x y z
N MET A 1 4.59 -3.90 19.44
CA MET A 1 5.16 -4.39 18.17
C MET A 1 4.07 -4.27 17.13
N TYR A 2 4.20 -3.33 16.19
CA TYR A 2 3.22 -3.11 15.13
C TYR A 2 3.43 -4.05 13.93
N ILE A 3 4.62 -4.67 13.85
CA ILE A 3 4.98 -5.62 12.82
C ILE A 3 5.51 -6.91 13.47
N ASN A 4 4.89 -8.04 13.19
CA ASN A 4 5.34 -9.35 13.67
C ASN A 4 6.11 -10.11 12.58
N GLU A 5 6.62 -11.31 12.87
CA GLU A 5 7.37 -12.10 11.88
C GLU A 5 6.51 -12.61 10.71
N GLU A 6 5.22 -12.88 10.91
CA GLU A 6 4.29 -13.24 9.83
C GLU A 6 4.01 -12.04 8.90
N ASP A 7 3.93 -10.83 9.44
CA ASP A 7 3.83 -9.60 8.65
C ASP A 7 5.08 -9.42 7.78
N LYS A 8 6.27 -9.54 8.37
CA LYS A 8 7.54 -9.44 7.62
C LYS A 8 7.63 -10.50 6.52
N LYS A 9 7.21 -11.75 6.81
CA LYS A 9 7.14 -12.81 5.79
C LYS A 9 6.20 -12.45 4.65
N THR A 10 5.01 -11.96 4.99
CA THR A 10 4.00 -11.47 4.03
C THR A 10 4.58 -10.39 3.12
N TYR A 11 5.20 -9.36 3.69
CA TYR A 11 5.73 -8.24 2.93
C TYR A 11 6.92 -8.65 2.03
N ARG A 12 7.82 -9.51 2.52
CA ARG A 12 8.88 -10.09 1.69
C ARG A 12 8.32 -10.92 0.53
N ALA A 13 7.29 -11.72 0.80
CA ALA A 13 6.63 -12.52 -0.23
C ALA A 13 5.98 -11.62 -1.29
N ILE A 14 5.32 -10.53 -0.90
CA ILE A 14 4.76 -9.56 -1.86
C ILE A 14 5.84 -8.96 -2.76
N VAL A 15 6.95 -8.48 -2.18
CA VAL A 15 8.07 -7.92 -2.98
C VAL A 15 8.64 -8.96 -3.93
N LEU A 16 8.84 -10.20 -3.48
CA LEU A 16 9.36 -11.27 -4.32
C LEU A 16 8.38 -11.69 -5.42
N LEU A 17 7.07 -11.77 -5.13
CA LEU A 17 6.05 -12.07 -6.12
C LEU A 17 5.97 -10.94 -7.16
N ASN A 18 6.07 -9.68 -6.75
CA ASN A 18 6.15 -8.56 -7.67
C ASN A 18 7.30 -8.73 -8.66
N GLU A 19 8.50 -9.07 -8.19
CA GLU A 19 9.65 -9.28 -9.08
C GLU A 19 9.46 -10.50 -10.01
N LEU A 20 8.84 -11.58 -9.53
CA LEU A 20 8.55 -12.75 -10.38
C LEU A 20 7.48 -12.49 -11.45
N ILE A 21 6.54 -11.57 -11.20
CA ILE A 21 5.40 -11.27 -12.07
C ILE A 21 5.73 -10.14 -13.04
N ASN A 22 6.29 -9.05 -12.52
CA ASN A 22 6.48 -7.78 -13.22
C ASN A 22 7.96 -7.46 -13.50
N GLY A 23 8.89 -8.17 -12.87
CA GLY A 23 10.33 -7.96 -13.04
C GLY A 23 10.93 -8.76 -14.20
N ASP A 24 12.18 -8.43 -14.52
CA ASP A 24 12.94 -9.08 -15.59
C ASP A 24 13.83 -10.22 -15.06
N HIS A 25 14.06 -10.29 -13.74
CA HIS A 25 14.99 -11.27 -13.16
C HIS A 25 14.41 -12.68 -13.13
N GLN A 26 15.19 -13.64 -13.62
CA GLN A 26 14.79 -15.05 -13.69
C GLN A 26 15.45 -15.83 -12.54
N PHE A 27 14.69 -16.07 -11.47
CA PHE A 27 15.18 -16.82 -10.32
C PHE A 27 15.32 -18.32 -10.61
N LYS A 28 16.55 -18.83 -10.53
CA LYS A 28 16.87 -20.23 -10.77
C LYS A 28 16.82 -21.06 -9.48
N THR A 29 16.45 -22.33 -9.59
CA THR A 29 16.47 -23.29 -8.47
C THR A 29 17.88 -23.58 -7.96
N ILE A 30 18.88 -23.42 -8.82
CA ILE A 30 20.29 -23.30 -8.43
C ILE A 30 20.62 -21.80 -8.42
N PRO A 31 20.55 -21.14 -7.25
CA PRO A 31 20.64 -19.69 -7.17
C PRO A 31 22.05 -19.20 -7.53
N GLN A 32 22.13 -17.99 -8.09
CA GLN A 32 23.37 -17.34 -8.52
C GLN A 32 23.46 -15.93 -7.92
N GLY A 33 24.67 -15.38 -7.81
CA GLY A 33 24.86 -14.05 -7.21
C GLY A 33 24.30 -13.98 -5.78
N ASN A 34 23.41 -13.03 -5.54
CA ASN A 34 22.78 -12.80 -4.24
C ASN A 34 21.49 -13.60 -4.01
N ASP A 35 20.92 -14.24 -5.05
CA ASP A 35 19.72 -15.08 -4.94
C ASP A 35 19.77 -16.16 -3.83
N PRO A 36 20.93 -16.72 -3.42
CA PRO A 36 20.96 -17.71 -2.33
C PRO A 36 20.34 -17.20 -1.02
N VAL A 37 20.33 -15.89 -0.76
CA VAL A 37 19.71 -15.31 0.44
C VAL A 37 18.18 -15.48 0.48
N LEU A 38 17.54 -15.57 -0.69
CA LEU A 38 16.09 -15.75 -0.83
C LEU A 38 15.64 -17.20 -0.71
N LYS A 39 16.57 -18.16 -0.67
CA LYS A 39 16.24 -19.60 -0.65
C LYS A 39 15.27 -20.01 0.46
N PRO A 40 15.37 -19.51 1.71
CA PRO A 40 14.38 -19.81 2.75
C PRO A 40 12.97 -19.36 2.36
N LEU A 41 12.84 -18.18 1.76
CA LEU A 41 11.54 -17.64 1.33
C LEU A 41 10.96 -18.44 0.16
N PHE A 42 11.78 -18.79 -0.84
CA PHE A 42 11.35 -19.67 -1.93
C PHE A 42 10.87 -21.03 -1.44
N THR A 43 11.58 -21.63 -0.48
CA THR A 43 11.20 -22.92 0.11
C THR A 43 9.81 -22.84 0.75
N GLU A 44 9.56 -21.81 1.55
CA GLU A 44 8.27 -21.62 2.22
C GLU A 44 7.14 -21.33 1.22
N LEU A 45 7.38 -20.48 0.21
CA LEU A 45 6.40 -20.19 -0.83
C LEU A 45 6.07 -21.43 -1.68
N GLU A 46 7.06 -22.29 -1.96
CA GLU A 46 6.86 -23.54 -2.71
C GLU A 46 6.05 -24.54 -1.87
N GLU A 47 6.42 -24.74 -0.60
CA GLU A 47 5.69 -25.61 0.34
C GLU A 47 4.23 -25.21 0.49
N LYS A 48 3.94 -23.90 0.46
CA LYS A 48 2.58 -23.35 0.55
C LYS A 48 1.89 -23.22 -0.82
N GLY A 49 2.58 -23.56 -1.91
CA GLY A 49 2.06 -23.60 -3.27
C GLY A 49 1.84 -22.23 -3.91
N TYR A 50 2.50 -21.17 -3.46
CA TYR A 50 2.46 -19.84 -4.08
C TYR A 50 3.45 -19.70 -5.25
N VAL A 51 4.54 -20.47 -5.22
CA VAL A 51 5.47 -20.61 -6.35
C VAL A 51 5.63 -22.08 -6.72
N GLN A 52 6.11 -22.33 -7.93
CA GLN A 52 6.37 -23.66 -8.48
C GLN A 52 7.63 -23.64 -9.34
N VAL A 53 8.21 -24.82 -9.58
CA VAL A 53 9.37 -24.97 -10.46
C VAL A 53 8.94 -25.32 -11.87
N SER A 54 9.44 -24.56 -12.85
CA SER A 54 9.27 -24.82 -14.27
C SER A 54 10.64 -24.92 -14.94
N GLY A 55 11.06 -26.14 -15.27
CA GLY A 55 12.42 -26.42 -15.73
C GLY A 55 13.45 -26.15 -14.64
N VAL A 56 14.23 -25.07 -14.79
CA VAL A 56 15.26 -24.65 -13.82
C VAL A 56 14.91 -23.35 -13.09
N ASN A 57 13.74 -22.77 -13.36
CA ASN A 57 13.32 -21.47 -12.82
C ASN A 57 12.15 -21.65 -11.84
N TYR A 58 12.07 -20.75 -10.86
CA TYR A 58 10.84 -20.53 -10.10
C TYR A 58 9.86 -19.71 -10.94
N GLN A 59 8.58 -20.00 -10.79
CA GLN A 59 7.48 -19.26 -11.40
C GLN A 59 6.34 -19.13 -10.39
N VAL A 60 5.58 -18.04 -10.48
CA VAL A 60 4.37 -17.85 -9.67
C VAL A 60 3.31 -18.88 -10.06
N SER A 61 2.65 -19.48 -9.07
CA SER A 61 1.51 -20.36 -9.30
C SER A 61 0.21 -19.55 -9.41
N ALA A 62 -0.90 -20.17 -9.82
CA ALA A 62 -2.20 -19.49 -9.80
C ALA A 62 -2.59 -18.98 -8.40
N LYS A 63 -2.19 -19.69 -7.33
CA LYS A 63 -2.43 -19.28 -5.94
C LYS A 63 -1.54 -18.09 -5.56
N GLY A 64 -0.28 -18.07 -5.99
CA GLY A 64 0.61 -16.93 -5.80
C GLY A 64 0.12 -15.69 -6.52
N GLN A 65 -0.34 -15.84 -7.77
CA GLN A 65 -0.92 -14.74 -8.54
C GLN A 65 -2.15 -14.17 -7.81
N GLN A 66 -3.06 -15.02 -7.35
CA GLN A 66 -4.24 -14.57 -6.61
C GLN A 66 -3.87 -13.82 -5.31
N ALA A 67 -2.86 -14.28 -4.57
CA ALA A 67 -2.39 -13.60 -3.37
C ALA A 67 -1.83 -12.20 -3.70
N PHE A 68 -1.07 -12.10 -4.79
CA PHE A 68 -0.54 -10.83 -5.28
C PHE A 68 -1.65 -9.90 -5.79
N ASP A 69 -2.60 -10.40 -6.57
CA ASP A 69 -3.73 -9.61 -7.07
C ASP A 69 -4.59 -9.04 -5.93
N ASN A 70 -4.84 -9.85 -4.89
CA ASN A 70 -5.53 -9.39 -3.69
C ASN A 70 -4.76 -8.28 -2.96
N PHE A 71 -3.42 -8.39 -2.90
CA PHE A 71 -2.58 -7.32 -2.37
C PHE A 71 -2.68 -6.06 -3.25
N MET A 72 -2.64 -6.19 -4.57
CA MET A 72 -2.76 -5.04 -5.48
C MET A 72 -4.13 -4.35 -5.39
N GLN A 73 -5.20 -5.09 -5.10
CA GLN A 73 -6.50 -4.50 -4.77
C GLN A 73 -6.43 -3.67 -3.48
N ARG A 74 -5.85 -4.21 -2.41
CA ARG A 74 -5.63 -3.44 -1.16
C ARG A 74 -4.74 -2.23 -1.38
N TYR A 75 -3.69 -2.36 -2.18
CA TYR A 75 -2.78 -1.27 -2.50
C TYR A 75 -3.49 -0.16 -3.30
N THR A 76 -4.35 -0.53 -4.25
CA THR A 76 -5.21 0.43 -4.96
C THR A 76 -6.16 1.14 -4.00
N GLU A 77 -6.76 0.40 -3.07
CA GLU A 77 -7.64 0.97 -2.06
C GLU A 77 -6.88 1.89 -1.10
N TYR A 78 -5.66 1.52 -0.71
CA TYR A 78 -4.75 2.38 0.05
C TYR A 78 -4.53 3.74 -0.64
N LEU A 79 -4.15 3.73 -1.91
CA LEU A 79 -3.88 4.96 -2.68
C LEU A 79 -5.13 5.85 -2.79
N LYS A 80 -6.30 5.24 -2.98
CA LYS A 80 -7.54 6.01 -3.17
C LYS A 80 -8.15 6.49 -1.86
N VAL A 81 -8.19 5.63 -0.84
CA VAL A 81 -8.95 5.85 0.39
C VAL A 81 -8.08 6.43 1.49
N TYR A 82 -6.86 5.95 1.65
CA TYR A 82 -6.04 6.27 2.80
C TYR A 82 -5.05 7.41 2.52
N ASP A 83 -4.59 7.56 1.27
CA ASP A 83 -3.58 8.57 0.95
C ASP A 83 -4.06 10.01 1.20
N VAL A 84 -5.38 10.24 1.14
CA VAL A 84 -5.99 11.54 1.50
C VAL A 84 -5.57 12.02 2.90
N PHE A 85 -5.31 11.09 3.83
CA PHE A 85 -4.94 11.38 5.22
C PHE A 85 -3.43 11.59 5.42
N ALA A 86 -2.61 11.54 4.36
CA ALA A 86 -1.15 11.71 4.46
C ALA A 86 -0.72 13.15 4.79
N PHE A 87 -1.56 14.13 4.47
CA PHE A 87 -1.22 15.55 4.56
C PHE A 87 -2.41 16.36 5.10
N VAL A 88 -2.53 16.41 6.43
CA VAL A 88 -3.65 17.06 7.15
C VAL A 88 -3.11 18.19 8.04
N ASP A 89 -3.62 19.40 7.86
CA ASP A 89 -3.34 20.55 8.72
C ASP A 89 -4.28 20.46 9.93
N LEU A 90 -3.79 19.89 11.05
CA LEU A 90 -4.59 19.67 12.26
C LEU A 90 -5.03 20.97 12.93
N GLU A 91 -4.30 22.07 12.75
CA GLU A 91 -4.66 23.38 13.31
C GLU A 91 -5.89 23.97 12.62
N LYS A 92 -6.03 23.73 11.31
CA LYS A 92 -7.13 24.26 10.50
C LYS A 92 -8.22 23.23 10.18
N GLY A 93 -7.96 21.94 10.35
CA GLY A 93 -8.82 20.86 9.88
C GLY A 93 -8.88 20.79 8.36
N GLU A 94 -7.76 21.05 7.68
CA GLU A 94 -7.69 21.12 6.22
C GLU A 94 -6.85 19.97 5.63
N PHE A 95 -7.34 19.35 4.56
CA PHE A 95 -6.63 18.32 3.83
C PHE A 95 -5.89 18.92 2.64
N ALA A 96 -4.61 18.60 2.45
CA ALA A 96 -3.85 19.09 1.29
C ALA A 96 -4.52 18.71 -0.04
N PHE A 97 -5.08 17.49 -0.10
CA PHE A 97 -5.77 16.94 -1.26
C PHE A 97 -7.02 17.73 -1.68
N SER A 98 -7.59 18.57 -0.81
CA SER A 98 -8.67 19.49 -1.19
C SER A 98 -8.25 20.47 -2.30
N ARG A 99 -6.93 20.65 -2.49
CA ARG A 99 -6.32 21.51 -3.49
C ARG A 99 -5.60 20.73 -4.58
N PHE A 100 -5.75 19.40 -4.65
CA PHE A 100 -5.02 18.56 -5.60
C PHE A 100 -5.12 19.07 -7.04
N TYR A 101 -6.33 19.43 -7.48
CA TYR A 101 -6.59 19.96 -8.83
C TYR A 101 -6.29 21.47 -9.00
N ASP A 102 -5.82 22.16 -7.96
CA ASP A 102 -5.34 23.55 -8.09
C ASP A 102 -3.94 23.61 -8.74
N PHE A 103 -3.23 22.47 -8.80
CA PHE A 103 -1.87 22.38 -9.32
C PHE A 103 -1.87 21.82 -10.75
N SER A 104 -0.98 22.35 -11.59
CA SER A 104 -0.84 21.92 -12.99
C SER A 104 0.37 21.01 -13.23
N THR A 105 1.22 20.80 -12.22
CA THR A 105 2.42 19.95 -12.28
C THR A 105 2.62 19.19 -10.99
N ASP A 106 3.18 17.99 -11.08
CA ASP A 106 3.52 17.15 -9.93
C ASP A 106 4.54 17.84 -9.01
N GLU A 107 5.52 18.56 -9.58
CA GLU A 107 6.51 19.31 -8.80
C GLU A 107 5.86 20.38 -7.90
N ALA A 108 4.84 21.09 -8.39
CA ALA A 108 4.16 22.10 -7.59
C ALA A 108 3.31 21.47 -6.48
N TRP A 109 2.68 20.33 -6.77
CA TRP A 109 1.98 19.52 -5.78
C TRP A 109 2.94 18.98 -4.70
N ASP A 110 4.10 18.47 -5.10
CA ASP A 110 5.12 17.96 -4.19
C ASP A 110 5.66 19.06 -3.28
N ILE A 111 5.91 20.26 -3.79
CA ILE A 111 6.33 21.39 -2.95
C ILE A 111 5.27 21.73 -1.90
N TYR A 112 3.99 21.76 -2.31
CA TYR A 112 2.89 22.10 -1.40
C TYR A 112 2.68 21.05 -0.31
N LYS A 113 2.60 19.77 -0.68
CA LYS A 113 2.30 18.69 0.28
C LYS A 113 3.43 18.44 1.29
N ASN A 114 4.65 18.91 1.01
CA ASN A 114 5.81 18.84 1.90
C ASN A 114 5.95 20.06 2.85
N GLU A 115 4.97 20.97 2.91
CA GLU A 115 4.97 22.05 3.91
C GLU A 115 4.88 21.47 5.34
N GLU A 116 5.68 22.01 6.28
CA GLU A 116 5.80 21.52 7.68
C GLU A 116 4.48 21.53 8.48
N ARG A 117 3.43 22.18 7.98
CA ARG A 117 2.13 22.26 8.66
C ARG A 117 1.26 21.01 8.49
N PHE A 118 1.65 20.10 7.60
CA PHE A 118 0.90 18.89 7.34
C PHE A 118 1.38 17.73 8.21
N ASP A 119 0.42 17.12 8.89
CA ASP A 119 0.59 15.91 9.66
C ASP A 119 0.09 14.69 8.87
N ASP A 120 0.74 13.54 9.08
CA ASP A 120 0.31 12.25 8.53
C ASP A 120 -0.60 11.52 9.53
N LEU A 121 -1.89 11.39 9.17
CA LEU A 121 -2.89 10.70 9.98
C LEU A 121 -3.20 9.28 9.49
N ARG A 122 -2.52 8.77 8.45
CA ARG A 122 -2.82 7.44 7.88
C ARG A 122 -2.70 6.33 8.93
N ILE A 123 -1.70 6.41 9.80
CA ILE A 123 -1.50 5.44 10.89
C ILE A 123 -2.59 5.58 11.97
N ALA A 124 -2.97 6.80 12.33
CA ALA A 124 -4.08 7.02 13.25
C ALA A 124 -5.38 6.43 12.70
N VAL A 125 -5.71 6.72 11.44
CA VAL A 125 -6.89 6.18 10.76
C VAL A 125 -6.87 4.65 10.71
N ALA A 126 -5.71 4.04 10.40
CA ALA A 126 -5.56 2.60 10.38
C ALA A 126 -5.81 1.96 11.75
N ILE A 127 -5.23 2.52 12.82
CA ILE A 127 -5.43 2.05 14.20
C ILE A 127 -6.91 2.19 14.60
N PHE A 128 -7.53 3.35 14.31
CA PHE A 128 -8.95 3.60 14.59
C PHE A 128 -9.85 2.56 13.91
N LYS A 129 -9.57 2.27 12.63
CA LYS A 129 -10.27 1.28 11.82
C LYS A 129 -9.84 -0.17 12.10
N LYS A 130 -8.93 -0.40 13.06
CA LYS A 130 -8.41 -1.74 13.43
C LYS A 130 -7.73 -2.49 12.28
N ILE A 131 -7.12 -1.75 11.35
CA ILE A 131 -6.26 -2.27 10.29
C ILE A 131 -4.82 -2.29 10.79
N ASN A 132 -3.99 -3.21 10.28
CA ASN A 132 -2.58 -3.24 10.64
C ASN A 132 -1.87 -1.98 10.12
N PRO A 133 -1.39 -1.06 10.99
CA PRO A 133 -0.72 0.16 10.52
C PRO A 133 0.61 -0.14 9.81
N ALA A 134 1.27 -1.27 10.11
CA ALA A 134 2.49 -1.65 9.42
C ALA A 134 2.24 -1.96 7.92
N GLU A 135 1.04 -2.42 7.56
CA GLU A 135 0.66 -2.64 6.16
C GLU A 135 0.53 -1.32 5.40
N ILE A 136 0.01 -0.28 6.06
CA ILE A 136 -0.10 1.09 5.50
C ILE A 136 1.29 1.68 5.24
N VAL A 137 2.21 1.57 6.20
CA VAL A 137 3.59 2.05 6.01
C VAL A 137 4.32 1.26 4.92
N PHE A 138 4.12 -0.07 4.89
CA PHE A 138 4.67 -0.92 3.83
C PHE A 138 4.18 -0.51 2.43
N MET A 139 2.89 -0.21 2.28
CA MET A 139 2.33 0.30 1.02
C MET A 139 2.87 1.69 0.66
N SER A 140 3.07 2.60 1.63
CA SER A 140 3.76 3.88 1.39
C SER A 140 5.17 3.66 0.87
N PHE A 141 5.92 2.72 1.46
CA PHE A 141 7.27 2.39 1.01
C PHE A 141 7.30 1.82 -0.41
N ILE A 142 6.31 1.01 -0.81
CA ILE A 142 6.17 0.57 -2.21
C ILE A 142 5.90 1.78 -3.12
N ASN A 143 4.99 2.67 -2.74
CA ASN A 143 4.65 3.86 -3.51
C ASN A 143 5.85 4.82 -3.69
N GLU A 144 6.74 4.85 -2.70
CA GLU A 144 7.96 5.66 -2.67
C GLU A 144 9.17 4.95 -3.31
N ASP A 145 8.97 3.80 -3.99
CA ASP A 145 10.01 2.97 -4.61
C ASP A 145 11.13 2.55 -3.64
N ARG A 146 10.80 2.34 -2.36
CA ARG A 146 11.77 1.95 -1.33
C ARG A 146 12.11 0.46 -1.34
N PHE A 147 11.35 -0.35 -2.08
CA PHE A 147 11.64 -1.75 -2.36
C PHE A 147 12.08 -1.93 -3.83
N ASN A 148 12.94 -1.04 -4.32
CA ASN A 148 13.43 -1.07 -5.69
C ASN A 148 14.27 -2.34 -5.94
N THR A 149 13.75 -3.26 -6.74
CA THR A 149 14.40 -4.53 -7.09
C THR A 149 15.40 -4.42 -8.24
N SER A 150 15.57 -3.22 -8.81
CA SER A 150 16.55 -2.94 -9.87
C SER A 150 17.93 -2.56 -9.33
N THR A 151 18.09 -2.34 -8.03
CA THR A 151 19.38 -2.03 -7.41
C THR A 151 20.16 -3.29 -7.06
N ASP A 152 21.49 -3.20 -7.06
CA ASP A 152 22.33 -4.27 -6.51
C ASP A 152 21.97 -4.53 -5.04
N ASP A 153 22.15 -5.78 -4.59
CA ASP A 153 21.96 -6.22 -3.20
C ASP A 153 20.53 -6.11 -2.62
N TRP A 154 19.50 -5.76 -3.41
CA TRP A 154 18.12 -5.65 -2.90
C TRP A 154 17.62 -6.91 -2.18
N GLN A 155 18.07 -8.10 -2.61
CA GLN A 155 17.71 -9.37 -1.96
C GLN A 155 18.26 -9.44 -0.54
N ILE A 156 19.46 -8.89 -0.32
CA ILE A 156 20.09 -8.82 1.00
C ILE A 156 19.30 -7.82 1.84
N ASP A 157 19.00 -6.63 1.31
CA ASP A 157 18.27 -5.58 2.03
C ASP A 157 16.86 -6.01 2.44
N LEU A 158 16.14 -6.71 1.56
CA LEU A 158 14.83 -7.27 1.86
C LEU A 158 14.89 -8.25 3.05
N MET A 159 16.00 -8.97 3.17
CA MET A 159 16.24 -9.97 4.20
C MET A 159 16.94 -9.40 5.45
N SER A 160 17.57 -8.21 5.39
CA SER A 160 18.53 -7.71 6.38
C SER A 160 17.92 -7.10 7.65
N GLY A 161 16.60 -7.01 7.77
CA GLY A 161 15.96 -6.60 9.03
C GLY A 161 15.69 -5.09 9.15
N ASP A 162 16.51 -4.25 8.52
CA ASP A 162 16.57 -2.81 8.83
C ASP A 162 15.35 -2.04 8.35
N ILE A 163 14.87 -2.29 7.12
CA ILE A 163 13.63 -1.68 6.62
C ILE A 163 12.41 -2.01 7.51
N TRP A 164 12.40 -3.17 8.14
CA TRP A 164 11.33 -3.58 9.06
C TRP A 164 11.37 -2.85 10.39
N LYS A 165 12.58 -2.53 10.89
CA LYS A 165 12.74 -1.68 12.10
C LYS A 165 12.27 -0.26 11.82
N GLU A 166 12.47 0.23 10.60
CA GLU A 166 12.01 1.55 10.21
C GLU A 166 10.49 1.61 10.12
N ILE A 167 9.85 0.62 9.50
CA ILE A 167 8.38 0.50 9.51
C ILE A 167 7.85 0.50 10.94
N GLU A 168 8.48 -0.26 11.84
CA GLU A 168 8.11 -0.28 13.25
C GLU A 168 8.28 1.09 13.91
N ALA A 169 9.42 1.75 13.70
CA ALA A 169 9.69 3.07 14.27
C ALA A 169 8.65 4.11 13.82
N ILE A 170 8.30 4.13 12.53
CA ILE A 170 7.24 5.02 11.99
C ILE A 170 5.90 4.72 12.68
N CYS A 171 5.53 3.44 12.80
CA CYS A 171 4.30 3.07 13.50
C CYS A 171 4.32 3.47 14.97
N GLU A 172 5.48 3.45 15.64
CA GLU A 172 5.61 3.86 17.05
C GLU A 172 5.50 5.38 17.23
N THR A 173 6.12 6.18 16.35
CA THR A 173 6.22 7.63 16.52
C THR A 173 5.10 8.44 15.87
N ALA A 174 4.34 7.86 14.94
CA ALA A 174 3.23 8.56 14.30
C ALA A 174 2.14 9.01 15.29
N ILE A 175 1.29 9.95 14.87
CA ILE A 175 0.12 10.36 15.66
C ILE A 175 -0.81 9.18 15.90
N LYS A 176 -1.30 9.04 17.13
CA LYS A 176 -2.22 7.97 17.54
C LYS A 176 -3.65 8.49 17.72
N PRO A 177 -4.68 7.64 17.54
CA PRO A 177 -6.07 8.06 17.70
C PRO A 177 -6.38 8.67 19.08
N GLU A 178 -5.70 8.20 20.13
CA GLU A 178 -5.91 8.71 21.49
C GLU A 178 -5.36 10.13 21.68
N GLU A 179 -4.39 10.54 20.86
CA GLU A 179 -3.81 11.89 20.87
C GLU A 179 -4.72 12.90 20.17
N VAL A 180 -5.49 12.43 19.17
CA VAL A 180 -6.48 13.24 18.44
C VAL A 180 -7.82 13.29 19.17
N GLY A 181 -8.24 12.17 19.78
CA GLY A 181 -9.54 12.01 20.43
C GLY A 181 -10.60 11.44 19.48
N GLU A 182 -11.50 10.60 20.01
CA GLU A 182 -12.46 9.82 19.21
C GLU A 182 -13.39 10.70 18.35
N ASP A 183 -14.00 11.73 18.93
CA ASP A 183 -14.92 12.62 18.20
C ASP A 183 -14.21 13.34 17.04
N ALA A 184 -12.97 13.80 17.27
CA ALA A 184 -12.16 14.46 16.25
C ALA A 184 -11.69 13.47 15.18
N MET A 185 -11.34 12.23 15.55
CA MET A 185 -11.01 11.17 14.58
C MET A 185 -12.20 10.84 13.68
N VAL A 186 -13.41 10.71 14.24
CA VAL A 186 -14.63 10.47 13.47
C VAL A 186 -14.88 11.62 12.49
N ASP A 187 -14.78 12.86 12.94
CA ASP A 187 -14.94 14.04 12.10
C ASP A 187 -13.91 14.09 10.96
N MET A 188 -12.62 13.87 11.26
CA MET A 188 -11.56 13.82 10.25
C MET A 188 -11.77 12.70 9.24
N ILE A 189 -12.17 11.50 9.67
CA ILE A 189 -12.45 10.38 8.75
C ILE A 189 -13.63 10.71 7.84
N ASN A 190 -14.70 11.33 8.37
CA ASN A 190 -15.83 11.75 7.54
C ASN A 190 -15.40 12.78 6.49
N GLN A 191 -14.67 13.82 6.88
CA GLN A 191 -14.19 14.86 5.98
C GLN A 191 -13.24 14.28 4.90
N GLY A 192 -12.31 13.42 5.30
CA GLY A 192 -11.40 12.75 4.39
C GLY A 192 -12.12 11.82 3.42
N SER A 193 -13.14 11.08 3.88
CA SER A 193 -13.94 10.18 3.02
C SER A 193 -14.80 10.96 2.03
N GLU A 194 -15.42 12.07 2.45
CA GLU A 194 -16.14 12.97 1.54
C GLU A 194 -15.21 13.57 0.48
N LEU A 195 -14.00 13.99 0.89
CA LEU A 195 -13.00 14.53 -0.03
C LEU A 195 -12.53 13.47 -1.02
N MET A 196 -12.21 12.27 -0.54
CA MET A 196 -11.81 11.14 -1.37
C MET A 196 -12.84 10.84 -2.46
N ILE A 197 -14.13 10.79 -2.11
CA ILE A 197 -15.19 10.52 -3.09
C ILE A 197 -15.27 11.65 -4.13
N LYS A 198 -15.19 12.92 -3.72
CA LYS A 198 -15.15 14.05 -4.65
C LYS A 198 -13.96 13.97 -5.62
N LEU A 199 -12.79 13.55 -5.15
CA LEU A 199 -11.60 13.37 -5.99
C LEU A 199 -11.80 12.27 -7.03
N LEU A 200 -12.40 11.14 -6.63
CA LEU A 200 -12.73 10.03 -7.53
C LEU A 200 -13.79 10.43 -8.57
N GLU A 201 -14.82 11.18 -8.17
CA GLU A 201 -15.83 11.71 -9.09
C GLU A 201 -15.20 12.66 -10.13
N GLN A 202 -14.32 13.56 -9.69
CA GLN A 202 -13.63 14.49 -10.57
C GLN A 202 -12.65 13.78 -11.51
N GLU A 203 -11.94 12.75 -11.03
CA GLU A 203 -11.09 11.90 -11.87
C GLU A 203 -11.91 11.21 -12.98
N ALA A 204 -13.06 10.64 -12.62
CA ALA A 204 -13.96 9.99 -13.58
C ALA A 204 -14.52 10.98 -14.62
N GLN A 205 -14.87 12.21 -14.20
CA GLN A 205 -15.32 13.26 -15.12
C GLN A 205 -14.21 13.67 -16.10
N ASN A 206 -13.00 13.93 -15.60
CA ASN A 206 -11.86 14.33 -16.43
C ASN A 206 -11.49 13.27 -17.48
N ARG A 207 -11.64 11.98 -17.15
CA ARG A 207 -11.43 10.88 -18.12
C ARG A 207 -12.48 10.86 -19.22
N ASN A 208 -13.75 10.98 -18.85
CA ASN A 208 -14.86 11.01 -19.81
C ASN A 208 -14.74 12.20 -20.78
N ASP A 209 -14.32 13.37 -20.28
CA ASP A 209 -14.17 14.58 -21.09
C ASP A 209 -12.98 14.50 -22.07
N ASN A 210 -11.92 13.75 -21.72
CA ASN A 210 -10.74 13.56 -22.58
C ASN A 210 -10.91 12.47 -23.64
N GLY A 211 -12.05 11.78 -23.69
CA GLY A 211 -12.36 10.80 -24.76
C GLY A 211 -11.43 9.61 -24.80
N ASP A 212 -10.87 9.20 -23.65
CA ASP A 212 -10.01 8.02 -23.56
C ASP A 212 -10.87 6.74 -23.64
N ASP A 213 -11.09 6.27 -24.86
CA ASP A 213 -11.81 5.03 -25.22
C ASP A 213 -10.86 3.79 -25.15
N GLY A 214 -9.83 3.87 -24.30
CA GLY A 214 -8.81 2.84 -24.12
C GLY A 214 -9.22 1.79 -23.09
N GLU A 215 -9.48 0.56 -23.58
CA GLU A 215 -9.73 -0.68 -22.84
C GLU A 215 -10.75 -0.60 -21.68
N THR A 216 -11.86 -1.34 -21.82
CA THR A 216 -12.81 -1.63 -20.75
C THR A 216 -12.14 -2.45 -19.63
N VAL A 217 -11.32 -1.82 -18.81
CA VAL A 217 -11.02 -2.31 -17.48
C VAL A 217 -12.30 -2.12 -16.68
N VAL A 218 -12.79 -3.18 -16.05
CA VAL A 218 -13.93 -3.12 -15.14
C VAL A 218 -13.47 -2.33 -13.92
N TYR A 219 -13.58 -1.01 -13.98
CA TYR A 219 -13.21 -0.14 -12.88
C TYR A 219 -14.31 -0.17 -11.81
N GLU A 220 -13.88 -0.20 -10.55
CA GLU A 220 -14.74 0.10 -9.40
C GLU A 220 -15.40 1.46 -9.65
N THR A 221 -16.73 1.45 -9.78
CA THR A 221 -17.53 2.67 -9.88
C THR A 221 -17.40 3.48 -8.59
N VAL A 222 -17.68 4.77 -8.62
CA VAL A 222 -17.75 5.59 -7.38
C VAL A 222 -18.69 4.95 -6.35
N GLU A 223 -19.74 4.26 -6.81
CA GLU A 223 -20.67 3.48 -5.97
C GLU A 223 -19.98 2.42 -5.09
N TYR A 224 -18.86 1.84 -5.54
CA TYR A 224 -18.06 0.89 -4.72
C TYR A 224 -17.59 1.54 -3.41
N TYR A 225 -17.35 2.85 -3.41
CA TYR A 225 -16.81 3.59 -2.27
C TYR A 225 -17.87 4.23 -1.38
N GLU A 226 -19.17 4.11 -1.69
CA GLU A 226 -20.25 4.62 -0.83
C GLU A 226 -20.16 4.15 0.65
N PRO A 227 -19.78 2.89 0.95
CA PRO A 227 -19.64 2.45 2.32
C PRO A 227 -18.60 3.25 3.14
N TYR A 228 -17.65 3.94 2.49
CA TYR A 228 -16.64 4.75 3.19
C TYR A 228 -17.20 6.04 3.81
N TYR A 229 -18.44 6.44 3.51
CA TYR A 229 -19.12 7.48 4.28
C TYR A 229 -19.35 7.08 5.74
N ASP A 230 -19.32 5.79 6.07
CA ASP A 230 -19.29 5.33 7.47
C ASP A 230 -17.84 5.35 8.00
N PRO A 231 -17.52 6.16 9.01
CA PRO A 231 -16.18 6.28 9.55
C PRO A 231 -15.66 4.99 10.17
N TYR A 232 -16.54 4.04 10.51
CA TYR A 232 -16.18 2.73 11.06
C TYR A 232 -16.13 1.63 10.00
N TYR A 233 -16.51 1.91 8.75
CA TYR A 233 -16.42 0.93 7.67
C TYR A 233 -14.97 0.54 7.38
N VAL A 234 -14.78 -0.76 7.15
CA VAL A 234 -13.54 -1.39 6.70
C VAL A 234 -13.92 -2.35 5.60
N SER A 235 -13.32 -2.18 4.41
CA SER A 235 -13.57 -3.11 3.31
C SER A 235 -13.18 -4.53 3.70
N PRO A 236 -14.01 -5.53 3.35
CA PRO A 236 -13.71 -6.93 3.64
C PRO A 236 -12.35 -7.40 3.12
N ILE A 237 -11.79 -6.76 2.08
CA ILE A 237 -10.49 -7.14 1.52
C ILE A 237 -9.37 -7.01 2.56
N TRP A 238 -9.48 -6.08 3.52
CA TRP A 238 -8.51 -5.89 4.61
C TRP A 238 -8.59 -6.97 5.69
N LEU A 239 -9.71 -7.70 5.76
CA LEU A 239 -9.96 -8.72 6.78
C LEU A 239 -9.47 -10.12 6.36
N VAL A 240 -9.17 -10.31 5.07
CA VAL A 240 -8.76 -11.60 4.51
C VAL A 240 -7.22 -11.71 4.45
N PRO A 241 -6.57 -12.65 5.15
CA PRO A 241 -5.12 -12.77 5.09
C PRO A 241 -4.63 -13.03 3.66
N LEU A 242 -3.59 -12.31 3.24
CA LEU A 242 -2.98 -12.47 1.90
C LEU A 242 -2.32 -13.84 1.73
N PHE A 243 -1.67 -14.31 2.79
CA PHE A 243 -1.03 -15.62 2.83
C PHE A 243 -1.53 -16.42 4.02
N LEU A 244 -1.78 -17.69 3.79
CA LEU A 244 -1.95 -18.70 4.81
C LEU A 244 -0.59 -19.35 5.08
N TRP A 245 0.11 -18.85 6.11
CA TRP A 245 1.39 -19.38 6.59
C TRP A 245 1.25 -20.67 7.42
#